data_AF-A0A4V1INZ8-F1
#
_entry.id   AF-A0A4V1INZ8-F1
#
_cell.length_a   1.000
_cell.length_b   1.000
_cell.length_c   1.000
_cell.angle_alpha   90.00
_cell.angle_beta   90.00
_cell.angle_gamma   90.00
#
_symmetry.space_group_name_H-M   'P 1'
#
loop_
_entity.id
_entity.type
_entity.pdbx_description
1 polymer ?
#
loop_
_entity_poly.entity_id
_entity_poly.type
_entity_poly.pdbx_seq_one_letter_code
_entity_poly.pdbx_strand_id
1 'polypeptide(L)'
;MKGYDYFDQSQFERVNFESEKELLIAVSNGVVKQGIIAKKSAMYWSKVLNQEVIFGATHSKAPLVFRMHKHLKPYKHRIDSAIDQVKRDGTLERIIYKYINE
;
A
#
# COMPACT_ATOMS: atom_id res chain seq x y z
N MET A 1 -12.17 8.00 -13.97
CA MET A 1 -10.97 7.32 -13.42
C MET A 1 -9.88 8.35 -13.22
N LYS A 2 -9.49 8.67 -11.97
CA LYS A 2 -8.28 9.47 -11.69
C LYS A 2 -7.22 8.53 -11.12
N GLY A 3 -6.50 7.86 -12.02
CA GLY A 3 -5.32 7.09 -11.66
C GLY A 3 -4.17 8.02 -11.29
N TYR A 4 -3.24 7.53 -10.47
CA TYR A 4 -1.98 8.20 -10.17
C TYR A 4 -1.19 8.45 -11.47
N ASP A 5 -0.78 9.70 -11.72
CA ASP A 5 0.18 10.05 -12.79
C ASP A 5 1.58 9.64 -12.33
N TYR A 6 2.23 8.77 -13.09
CA TYR A 6 3.61 8.34 -12.84
C TYR A 6 4.57 9.09 -13.77
N PHE A 7 5.73 9.48 -13.25
CA PHE A 7 6.73 10.35 -13.89
C PHE A 7 7.17 9.87 -15.29
N ASP A 8 7.20 8.56 -15.54
CA ASP A 8 7.63 7.96 -16.81
C ASP A 8 6.51 7.17 -17.54
N GLN A 9 5.24 7.52 -17.32
CA GLN A 9 4.11 6.76 -17.87
C GLN A 9 4.11 6.65 -19.41
N SER A 10 4.76 7.55 -20.13
CA SER A 10 4.89 7.48 -21.60
C SER A 10 5.84 6.38 -22.09
N GLN A 11 6.67 5.79 -21.21
CA GLN A 11 7.66 4.79 -21.59
C GLN A 11 7.19 3.34 -21.40
N PHE A 12 5.98 3.13 -20.85
CA PHE A 12 5.48 1.80 -20.51
C PHE A 12 4.00 1.65 -20.82
N GLU A 13 3.60 0.47 -21.27
CA GLU A 13 2.19 0.10 -21.35
C GLU A 13 1.68 -0.24 -19.95
N ARG A 14 0.69 0.53 -19.47
CA ARG A 14 0.13 0.37 -18.14
C ARG A 14 -1.12 -0.51 -18.18
N VAL A 15 -1.10 -1.57 -17.39
CA VAL A 15 -2.28 -2.38 -17.08
C VAL A 15 -2.74 -2.06 -15.65
N ASN A 16 -4.05 -1.84 -15.48
CA ASN A 16 -4.63 -1.68 -14.14
C ASN A 16 -5.24 -3.02 -13.70
N PHE A 17 -5.16 -3.28 -12.40
CA PHE A 17 -5.76 -4.44 -11.75
C PHE A 17 -6.79 -3.96 -10.72
N GLU A 18 -7.84 -4.74 -10.49
CA GLU A 18 -8.90 -4.38 -9.54
C GLU A 18 -8.45 -4.52 -8.09
N SER A 19 -7.38 -5.30 -7.86
CA SER A 19 -6.79 -5.45 -6.53
C SER A 19 -5.27 -5.63 -6.56
N GLU A 20 -4.63 -5.32 -5.42
CA GLU A 20 -3.21 -5.61 -5.18
C GLU A 20 -2.90 -7.12 -5.27
N LYS A 21 -3.87 -7.98 -4.91
CA LYS A 21 -3.75 -9.44 -5.04
C LYS A 21 -3.63 -9.85 -6.50
N GLU A 22 -4.51 -9.33 -7.36
CA GLU A 22 -4.49 -9.61 -8.81
C GLU A 22 -3.21 -9.12 -9.46
N LEU A 23 -2.72 -7.95 -9.06
CA LEU A 23 -1.42 -7.44 -9.52
C LEU A 23 -0.30 -8.45 -9.22
N LEU A 24 -0.22 -8.99 -8.00
CA LEU A 24 0.82 -9.96 -7.65
C LEU A 24 0.69 -11.27 -8.45
N ILE A 25 -0.53 -11.77 -8.61
CA ILE A 25 -0.79 -12.97 -9.43
C ILE A 25 -0.36 -12.74 -10.88
N ALA A 26 -0.67 -11.57 -11.44
CA ALA A 26 -0.31 -11.23 -12.81
C ALA A 26 1.21 -11.11 -13.01
N VAL A 27 1.93 -10.53 -12.05
CA VAL A 27 3.40 -10.50 -12.06
C VAL A 27 3.96 -11.93 -11.94
N SER A 28 3.47 -12.72 -10.99
CA SER A 28 3.94 -14.10 -10.77
C SER A 28 3.69 -15.02 -11.96
N ASN A 29 2.61 -14.81 -12.70
CA ASN A 29 2.27 -15.59 -13.89
C ASN A 29 2.93 -15.04 -15.17
N GLY A 30 3.73 -13.96 -15.07
CA GLY A 30 4.39 -13.34 -16.22
C GLY A 30 3.46 -12.59 -17.17
N VAL A 31 2.23 -12.31 -16.76
CA VAL A 31 1.27 -11.48 -17.53
C VAL A 31 1.78 -10.05 -17.68
N VAL A 32 2.42 -9.53 -16.63
CA VAL A 32 3.15 -8.26 -16.65
C VAL A 32 4.55 -8.47 -16.08
N LYS A 33 5.52 -7.68 -16.56
CA LYS A 33 6.92 -7.80 -16.14
C LYS A 33 7.17 -7.34 -14.70
N GLN A 34 6.47 -6.29 -14.28
CA GLN A 34 6.66 -5.66 -12.97
C GLN A 34 5.41 -4.92 -12.52
N GLY A 35 5.28 -4.72 -11.22
CA GLY A 35 4.16 -3.99 -10.59
C GLY A 35 4.64 -2.90 -9.64
N ILE A 36 3.82 -1.86 -9.46
CA ILE A 36 4.03 -0.83 -8.43
C ILE A 36 2.99 -1.05 -7.34
N ILE A 37 3.45 -1.25 -6.11
CA ILE A 37 2.61 -1.58 -4.95
C ILE A 37 3.23 -1.03 -3.67
N ALA A 38 2.40 -0.74 -2.65
CA ALA A 38 2.89 -0.41 -1.32
C ALA A 38 3.66 -1.60 -0.71
N LYS A 39 4.89 -1.35 -0.22
CA LYS A 39 5.79 -2.40 0.29
C LYS A 39 5.14 -3.33 1.32
N LYS A 40 4.43 -2.77 2.30
CA LYS A 40 3.75 -3.56 3.35
C LYS A 40 2.61 -4.43 2.80
N SER A 41 1.84 -3.92 1.84
CA SER A 41 0.81 -4.71 1.16
C SER A 41 1.42 -5.87 0.36
N ALA A 42 2.51 -5.61 -0.36
CA ALA A 42 3.22 -6.65 -1.11
C ALA A 42 3.74 -7.76 -0.19
N MET A 43 4.31 -7.41 0.97
CA MET A 43 4.75 -8.40 1.96
C MET A 43 3.58 -9.24 2.50
N TYR A 44 2.44 -8.61 2.80
CA TYR A 44 1.23 -9.33 3.22
C TYR A 44 0.76 -10.31 2.14
N TRP A 45 0.59 -9.86 0.90
CA TRP A 45 0.11 -10.72 -0.17
C TRP A 45 1.11 -11.80 -0.58
N SER A 46 2.41 -11.50 -0.56
CA SER A 46 3.49 -12.49 -0.74
C SER A 46 3.34 -13.66 0.21
N LYS A 47 3.10 -13.38 1.50
CA LYS A 47 2.83 -14.39 2.51
C LYS A 47 1.52 -15.15 2.25
N VAL A 48 0.43 -14.44 2.01
CA VAL A 48 -0.90 -15.06 1.78
C VAL A 48 -0.92 -15.96 0.53
N LEU A 49 -0.19 -15.58 -0.52
CA LEU A 49 -0.11 -16.31 -1.78
C LEU A 49 1.03 -17.33 -1.83
N ASN A 50 1.90 -17.35 -0.82
CA ASN A 50 3.15 -18.12 -0.80
C ASN A 50 4.00 -17.87 -2.06
N GLN A 51 4.16 -16.60 -2.42
CA GLN A 51 4.91 -16.15 -3.60
C GLN A 51 6.03 -15.22 -3.16
N GLU A 52 7.26 -15.47 -3.60
CA GLU A 52 8.38 -14.57 -3.33
C GLU A 52 8.21 -13.25 -4.11
N VAL A 53 8.46 -12.12 -3.44
CA VAL A 53 8.43 -10.79 -4.06
C VAL A 53 9.80 -10.14 -3.93
N ILE A 54 10.35 -9.69 -5.06
CA ILE A 54 11.62 -8.94 -5.10
C ILE A 54 11.29 -7.47 -5.30
N PHE A 55 11.85 -6.61 -4.43
CA PHE A 55 11.62 -5.17 -4.50
C PHE A 55 12.73 -4.47 -5.30
N GLY A 56 12.33 -3.75 -6.34
CA GLY A 56 13.21 -2.85 -7.10
C GLY A 56 13.33 -1.45 -6.46
N ALA A 57 13.66 -0.47 -7.29
CA ALA A 57 13.79 0.93 -6.87
C ALA A 57 12.47 1.48 -6.29
N THR A 58 12.59 2.38 -5.30
CA THR A 58 11.42 3.08 -4.74
C THR A 58 10.91 4.11 -5.75
N HIS A 59 9.73 3.87 -6.31
CA HIS A 59 9.11 4.78 -7.28
C HIS A 59 8.45 6.00 -6.61
N SER A 60 7.90 5.84 -5.40
CA SER A 60 7.27 6.95 -4.67
C SER A 60 7.35 6.74 -3.16
N LYS A 61 7.42 7.84 -2.42
CA LYS A 61 7.39 7.86 -0.96
C LYS A 61 6.47 8.97 -0.50
N ALA A 62 5.35 8.60 0.12
CA ALA A 62 4.37 9.52 0.67
C ALA A 62 3.85 9.00 2.02
N PRO A 63 3.45 9.91 2.94
CA PRO A 63 2.80 9.49 4.18
C PRO A 63 1.42 8.88 3.89
N LEU A 64 1.07 7.81 4.61
CA LEU A 64 -0.31 7.30 4.64
C LEU A 64 -1.15 8.18 5.57
N VAL A 65 -2.25 8.71 5.05
CA VAL A 65 -3.12 9.64 5.78
C VAL A 65 -4.57 9.17 5.73
N PHE A 66 -5.31 9.42 6.81
CA PHE A 66 -6.76 9.27 6.78
C PHE A 66 -7.38 10.47 6.05
N ARG A 67 -8.17 10.18 5.01
CA ARG A 67 -8.98 11.19 4.34
C ARG A 67 -10.29 11.32 5.11
N MET A 68 -10.64 12.56 5.42
CA MET A 68 -11.83 12.88 6.20
C MET A 68 -12.74 13.80 5.41
N HIS A 69 -14.06 13.57 5.50
CA HIS A 69 -15.03 14.47 4.86
C HIS A 69 -14.96 15.85 5.52
N LYS A 70 -15.12 16.92 4.73
CA LYS A 70 -14.96 18.31 5.20
C LYS A 70 -15.82 18.65 6.44
N HIS A 71 -17.04 18.11 6.52
CA HIS A 71 -17.95 18.36 7.65
C HIS A 71 -17.47 17.74 8.97
N LEU A 72 -16.56 16.75 8.93
CA LEU A 72 -15.98 16.14 10.13
C LEU A 72 -14.71 16.85 10.61
N LYS A 73 -14.31 17.97 9.97
CA LYS A 73 -13.14 18.77 10.38
C LYS A 73 -13.10 19.10 11.89
N PRO A 74 -14.22 19.38 12.59
CA PRO A 74 -14.20 19.60 14.04
C PRO A 74 -13.64 18.43 14.85
N TYR A 75 -13.71 17.20 14.33
CA TYR A 75 -13.21 15.98 14.99
C TYR A 75 -11.75 15.67 14.70
N LYS A 76 -11.07 16.47 13.86
CA LYS A 76 -9.70 16.20 13.40
C LYS A 76 -8.74 15.95 14.57
N HIS A 77 -8.76 16.84 15.57
CA HIS A 77 -7.85 16.75 16.72
C HIS A 77 -8.03 15.45 17.52
N ARG A 78 -9.27 14.94 17.62
CA ARG A 78 -9.55 13.67 18.29
C ARG A 78 -8.98 12.49 17.51
N ILE A 79 -9.16 12.50 16.18
CA ILE A 79 -8.60 11.48 15.29
C ILE A 79 -7.07 11.49 15.33
N ASP A 80 -6.45 12.66 15.20
CA ASP A 80 -4.98 12.79 15.24
C ASP A 80 -4.43 12.29 16.59
N SER A 81 -5.06 12.67 17.71
CA SER A 81 -4.63 12.24 19.05
C SER A 81 -4.73 10.73 19.23
N ALA A 82 -5.78 10.10 18.69
CA ALA A 82 -5.94 8.65 18.73
C ALA A 82 -4.89 7.94 17.86
N ILE A 83 -4.58 8.48 16.69
CA ILE A 83 -3.52 7.97 15.82
C ILE A 83 -2.16 8.05 16.52
N ASP A 84 -1.85 9.18 17.16
CA ASP A 84 -0.59 9.36 17.88
C ASP A 84 -0.51 8.43 19.08
N GLN A 85 -1.62 8.18 19.77
CA GLN A 85 -1.66 7.22 20.87
C GLN A 85 -1.33 5.79 20.40
N VAL A 86 -2.01 5.31 19.35
CA VAL A 86 -1.82 3.97 18.78
C VAL A 86 -0.41 3.76 18.21
N LYS A 87 0.25 4.85 17.77
CA LYS A 87 1.67 4.82 17.39
C LYS A 87 2.60 4.78 18.60
N ARG A 88 2.33 5.61 19.62
CA ARG A 88 3.18 5.70 20.82
C ARG A 88 3.18 4.43 21.65
N ASP A 89 2.04 3.75 21.75
CA ASP A 89 1.89 2.54 22.56
C ASP A 89 2.27 1.25 21.84
N GLY A 90 2.79 1.33 20.61
CA GLY A 90 3.25 0.17 19.84
C GLY A 90 2.13 -0.67 19.23
N THR A 91 0.86 -0.26 19.39
CA THR A 91 -0.27 -1.03 18.86
C THR A 91 -0.24 -1.09 17.34
N LEU A 92 0.14 -0.01 16.65
CA LEU A 92 0.27 0.00 15.20
C LEU A 92 1.30 -1.02 14.72
N GLU A 93 2.47 -1.04 15.33
CA GLU A 93 3.58 -1.94 15.01
C GLU A 93 3.17 -3.40 15.20
N ARG A 94 2.48 -3.70 16.30
CA ARG A 94 1.93 -5.04 16.58
C ARG A 94 0.91 -5.48 15.53
N ILE A 95 0.02 -4.58 15.11
CA ILE A 95 -0.95 -4.87 14.03
C ILE A 95 -0.20 -5.19 12.72
N ILE A 96 0.78 -4.37 12.35
CA ILE A 96 1.58 -4.60 11.13
C ILE A 96 2.31 -5.95 11.20
N TYR A 97 2.95 -6.24 12.33
CA TYR A 97 3.69 -7.48 12.55
C TYR A 97 2.78 -8.70 12.40
N LYS A 98 1.59 -8.68 13.01
CA LYS A 98 0.61 -9.75 12.88
C LYS A 98 0.30 -10.10 11.42
N TYR A 99 0.12 -9.09 10.56
CA TYR A 99 -0.24 -9.35 9.16
C TYR A 99 0.95 -9.73 8.28
N ILE A 100 2.16 -9.26 8.59
CA ILE A 100 3.33 -9.45 7.71
C ILE A 100 4.27 -10.56 8.19
N ASN A 101 4.28 -10.91 9.48
CA ASN A 101 5.27 -11.80 10.09
C ASN A 101 4.69 -13.02 10.81
N GLU A 102 3.48 -12.96 11.41
CA GLU A 102 2.85 -14.09 12.15
C GLU A 102 2.07 -15.04 11.24
#